data_AF-A0A1S1HLB6-F1
#
_entry.id   AF-A0A1S1HLB6-F1
#
_cell.length_a   1.000
_cell.length_b   1.000
_cell.length_c   1.000
_cell.angle_alpha   90.00
_cell.angle_beta   90.00
_cell.angle_gamma   90.00
#
_symmetry.space_group_name_H-M   'P 1'
#
loop_
_entity.id
_entity.type
_entity.pdbx_description
1 polymer ?
#
loop_
_entity_poly.entity_id
_entity_poly.type
_entity_poly.pdbx_seq_one_letter_code
_entity_poly.pdbx_strand_id
1 'polypeptide(L)'
;MSKPNHSRELAQWHDDNTVPASSETPAETVELARACEREWHRVDSSVLNGLSYLIAGAFLWWLLHGLFNGMWSGDAVIPEAQWRVKDILNVAMYVVPYCFCALALRHGVVAIFSLLQAGYLHYQMQRLKRQMP
;
A
#
# COMPACT_ATOMS: atom_id res chain seq x y z
N MET A 1 67.33 16.80 -14.56
CA MET A 1 65.91 17.17 -14.56
C MET A 1 65.13 16.10 -15.30
N SER A 2 64.58 15.13 -14.58
CA SER A 2 63.81 14.02 -15.15
C SER A 2 62.33 14.39 -15.16
N LYS A 3 61.67 14.30 -16.32
CA LYS A 3 60.23 14.58 -16.43
C LYS A 3 59.43 13.54 -15.62
N PRO A 4 58.43 13.93 -14.83
CA PRO A 4 57.54 12.97 -14.20
C PRO A 4 56.77 12.20 -15.28
N ASN A 5 56.76 10.88 -15.13
CA ASN A 5 56.28 9.92 -16.12
C ASN A 5 54.75 9.87 -16.04
N HIS A 6 54.09 10.71 -16.85
CA HIS A 6 52.63 10.91 -16.89
C HIS A 6 51.83 9.60 -17.08
N SER A 7 52.45 8.58 -17.67
CA SER A 7 51.88 7.24 -17.85
C SER A 7 51.71 6.44 -16.55
N ARG A 8 52.48 6.75 -15.49
CA ARG A 8 52.31 6.11 -14.17
C ARG A 8 51.13 6.70 -13.39
N GLU A 9 50.87 7.99 -13.53
CA GLU A 9 49.72 8.63 -12.87
C GLU A 9 48.39 8.20 -13.51
N LEU A 10 48.34 8.00 -14.83
CA LEU A 10 47.14 7.49 -15.50
C LEU A 10 46.85 6.02 -15.18
N ALA A 11 47.89 5.19 -14.98
CA ALA A 11 47.70 3.82 -14.51
C ALA A 11 47.16 3.79 -13.07
N GLN A 12 47.67 4.68 -12.20
CA GLN A 12 47.20 4.80 -10.83
C GLN A 12 45.76 5.34 -10.75
N TRP A 13 45.36 6.27 -11.61
CA TRP A 13 43.96 6.74 -11.71
C TRP A 13 42.99 5.71 -12.29
N HIS A 14 43.48 4.73 -13.06
CA HIS A 14 42.64 3.66 -13.59
C HIS A 14 42.47 2.50 -12.59
N ASP A 15 43.47 2.27 -11.73
CA ASP A 15 43.40 1.31 -10.62
C ASP A 15 42.67 1.86 -9.38
N ASP A 16 42.59 3.18 -9.19
CA ASP A 16 41.89 3.80 -8.03
C ASP A 16 40.39 4.09 -8.31
N ASN A 17 39.95 3.97 -9.57
CA ASN A 17 38.54 4.11 -9.97
C ASN A 17 37.84 2.76 -10.22
N THR A 18 38.54 1.64 -10.12
CA THR A 18 37.92 0.34 -9.93
C THR A 18 37.58 0.20 -8.46
N VAL A 19 36.52 0.90 -8.04
CA VAL A 19 35.75 0.51 -6.86
C VAL A 19 35.52 -0.99 -7.00
N PRO A 20 36.07 -1.84 -6.12
CA PRO A 20 35.83 -3.26 -6.23
C PRO A 20 34.33 -3.46 -5.97
N ALA A 21 33.61 -3.85 -7.02
CA ALA A 21 32.23 -4.32 -6.99
C ALA A 21 32.10 -5.65 -6.21
N SER A 22 32.83 -5.83 -5.12
CA SER A 22 32.97 -7.09 -4.37
C SER A 22 32.73 -6.95 -2.87
N SER A 23 32.16 -5.83 -2.41
CA SER A 23 31.81 -5.64 -0.99
C SER A 23 30.32 -5.54 -0.69
N GLU A 24 29.43 -5.78 -1.65
CA GLU A 24 27.99 -5.99 -1.39
C GLU A 24 27.82 -7.36 -0.68
N THR A 25 28.02 -7.32 0.64
CA THR A 25 28.11 -8.48 1.53
C THR A 25 26.77 -9.23 1.66
N PRO A 26 26.79 -10.50 2.12
CA PRO A 26 25.58 -11.21 2.55
C PRO A 26 24.68 -10.41 3.53
N ALA A 27 25.22 -9.44 4.26
CA ALA A 27 24.44 -8.55 5.12
C ALA A 27 23.43 -7.71 4.33
N GLU A 28 23.80 -7.18 3.17
CA GLU A 28 22.92 -6.33 2.35
C GLU A 28 21.77 -7.13 1.75
N THR A 29 22.02 -8.36 1.29
CA THR A 29 20.96 -9.27 0.82
C THR A 29 19.99 -9.67 1.93
N VAL A 30 20.49 -9.86 3.16
CA VAL A 30 19.67 -10.14 4.34
C VAL A 30 18.82 -8.93 4.72
N GLU A 31 19.36 -7.72 4.64
CA GLU A 31 18.61 -6.49 4.90
C GLU A 31 17.52 -6.24 3.85
N LEU A 32 17.81 -6.46 2.57
CA LEU A 32 16.85 -6.41 1.46
C LEU A 32 15.72 -7.44 1.64
N ALA A 33 16.05 -8.67 2.04
CA ALA A 33 15.06 -9.71 2.32
C ALA A 33 14.13 -9.31 3.47
N ARG A 34 14.68 -8.77 4.58
CA ARG A 34 13.88 -8.25 5.71
C ARG A 34 13.03 -7.04 5.32
N ALA A 35 13.52 -6.18 4.44
CA ALA A 35 12.73 -5.06 3.91
C ALA A 35 11.54 -5.57 3.08
N CYS A 36 11.76 -6.57 2.23
CA CYS A 36 10.71 -7.22 1.45
C CYS A 36 9.64 -7.88 2.33
N GLU A 37 10.06 -8.61 3.38
CA GLU A 37 9.15 -9.25 4.33
C GLU A 37 8.29 -8.23 5.09
N ARG A 38 8.88 -7.09 5.50
CA ARG A 38 8.14 -5.99 6.13
C ARG A 38 7.09 -5.39 5.22
N GLU A 39 7.41 -5.17 3.95
CA GLU A 39 6.43 -4.64 2.98
C GLU A 39 5.31 -5.65 2.73
N TRP A 40 5.60 -6.96 2.67
CA TRP A 40 4.57 -7.99 2.57
C TRP A 40 3.61 -8.02 3.76
N HIS A 41 4.13 -7.93 4.99
CA HIS A 41 3.28 -7.80 6.17
C HIS A 41 2.43 -6.53 6.16
N ARG A 42 2.97 -5.43 5.62
CA ARG A 42 2.24 -4.17 5.47
C ARG A 42 1.12 -4.28 4.45
N VAL A 43 1.33 -5.00 3.34
CA VAL A 43 0.29 -5.32 2.37
C VAL A 43 -0.81 -6.15 3.02
N ASP A 44 -0.45 -7.24 3.70
CA ASP A 44 -1.42 -8.15 4.31
C ASP A 44 -2.29 -7.43 5.35
N SER A 45 -1.67 -6.65 6.24
CA SER A 45 -2.40 -5.80 7.20
C SER A 45 -3.28 -4.76 6.51
N SER A 46 -2.81 -4.13 5.43
CA SER A 46 -3.60 -3.13 4.70
C SER A 46 -4.79 -3.76 3.99
N VAL A 47 -4.63 -4.95 3.40
CA VAL A 47 -5.70 -5.71 2.74
C VAL A 47 -6.74 -6.15 3.75
N LEU A 48 -6.33 -6.72 4.89
CA LEU A 48 -7.24 -7.12 5.97
C LEU A 48 -8.03 -5.93 6.50
N ASN A 49 -7.37 -4.80 6.74
CA ASN A 49 -8.05 -3.57 7.16
C ASN A 49 -9.03 -3.08 6.10
N GLY A 50 -8.62 -3.03 4.82
CA GLY A 50 -9.50 -2.66 3.70
C GLY A 50 -10.74 -3.54 3.60
N LEU A 51 -10.58 -4.86 3.71
CA LEU A 51 -11.68 -5.82 3.73
C LEU A 51 -12.59 -5.61 4.93
N SER A 52 -12.03 -5.35 6.11
CA SER A 52 -12.82 -5.08 7.31
C SER A 52 -13.71 -3.84 7.15
N TYR A 53 -13.21 -2.77 6.51
CA TYR A 53 -14.03 -1.59 6.19
C TYR A 53 -15.12 -1.89 5.16
N LEU A 54 -14.85 -2.71 4.15
CA LEU A 54 -15.89 -3.12 3.18
C LEU A 54 -16.99 -3.94 3.85
N ILE A 55 -16.62 -4.91 4.70
CA ILE A 55 -17.57 -5.73 5.45
C ILE A 55 -18.38 -4.86 6.41
N ALA A 56 -17.71 -3.96 7.15
CA ALA A 56 -18.39 -3.04 8.07
C ALA A 56 -19.35 -2.10 7.32
N GLY A 57 -18.93 -1.55 6.17
CA GLY A 57 -19.76 -0.71 5.33
C GLY A 57 -20.96 -1.45 4.76
N ALA A 58 -20.78 -2.69 4.29
CA ALA A 58 -21.86 -3.54 3.79
C ALA A 58 -22.85 -3.93 4.90
N PHE A 59 -22.34 -4.30 6.08
CA PHE A 59 -23.17 -4.61 7.25
C PHE A 59 -23.98 -3.39 7.69
N LEU A 60 -23.36 -2.21 7.74
CA LEU A 60 -24.01 -0.98 8.15
C LEU A 60 -25.03 -0.49 7.11
N TRP A 61 -24.72 -0.65 5.82
CA TRP A 61 -25.69 -0.46 4.74
C TRP A 61 -26.91 -1.37 4.95
N TRP A 62 -26.68 -2.67 5.15
CA TRP A 62 -27.76 -3.64 5.36
C TRP A 62 -28.61 -3.29 6.58
N LEU A 63 -27.99 -2.88 7.69
CA LEU A 63 -28.68 -2.47 8.91
C LEU A 63 -29.51 -1.18 8.71
N LEU A 64 -28.94 -0.16 8.06
CA LEU A 64 -29.63 1.10 7.76
C LEU A 64 -30.79 0.87 6.78
N HIS A 65 -30.57 0.06 5.75
CA HIS A 65 -31.59 -0.29 4.76
C HIS A 65 -32.71 -1.12 5.39
N GLY A 66 -32.37 -2.05 6.27
CA GLY A 66 -33.35 -2.82 7.05
C GLY A 66 -34.16 -1.93 7.99
N LEU A 67 -33.51 -1.02 8.71
CA LEU A 67 -34.17 -0.07 9.59
C LEU A 67 -35.09 0.89 8.83
N PHE A 68 -34.63 1.41 7.70
CA PHE A 68 -35.40 2.31 6.84
C PHE A 68 -36.68 1.63 6.33
N ASN A 69 -36.56 0.43 5.76
CA ASN A 69 -37.71 -0.32 5.24
C ASN A 69 -38.62 -0.88 6.35
N GLY A 70 -38.06 -1.16 7.53
CA GLY A 70 -38.83 -1.62 8.70
C GLY A 70 -39.65 -0.51 9.36
N MET A 71 -39.13 0.73 9.40
CA MET A 71 -39.85 1.88 9.96
C MET A 71 -40.84 2.49 8.96
N TRP A 72 -40.49 2.50 7.67
CA TRP A 72 -41.33 3.04 6.61
C TRP A 72 -41.42 2.04 5.46
N SER A 73 -42.41 1.16 5.53
CA SER A 73 -42.73 0.23 4.45
C SER A 73 -43.69 0.87 3.44
N GLY A 74 -43.24 1.10 2.20
CA GLY A 74 -44.10 1.51 1.08
C GLY A 74 -44.74 2.90 1.18
N ASP A 75 -45.90 3.08 0.53
CA ASP A 75 -46.72 4.31 0.47
C ASP A 75 -47.42 4.67 1.80
N ALA A 76 -46.88 4.20 2.93
CA ALA A 76 -47.41 4.54 4.24
C ALA A 76 -47.39 6.07 4.43
N VAL A 77 -48.52 6.63 4.84
CA VAL A 77 -48.64 8.06 5.13
C VAL A 77 -47.74 8.38 6.32
N ILE A 78 -46.64 9.09 6.06
CA ILE A 78 -45.65 9.45 7.09
C ILE A 78 -46.16 10.67 7.85
N PRO A 79 -46.27 10.60 9.19
CA PRO A 79 -46.60 11.76 10.01
C PRO A 79 -45.61 12.91 9.78
N GLU A 80 -46.07 14.17 9.69
CA GLU A 80 -45.20 15.35 9.45
C GLU A 80 -43.96 15.41 10.35
N ALA A 81 -44.11 15.01 11.62
CA ALA A 81 -43.02 14.97 12.59
C ALA A 81 -41.87 14.00 12.24
N GLN A 82 -42.13 12.99 11.40
CA GLN A 82 -41.20 11.93 11.04
C GLN A 82 -40.50 12.15 9.68
N TRP A 83 -40.94 13.11 8.87
CA TRP A 83 -40.35 13.40 7.56
C TRP A 83 -38.87 13.76 7.64
N ARG A 84 -38.50 14.61 8.61
CA ARG A 84 -37.09 15.00 8.81
C ARG A 84 -36.22 13.79 9.16
N VAL A 85 -36.74 12.85 9.94
CA VAL A 85 -36.01 11.64 10.35
C VAL A 85 -35.84 10.70 9.15
N LYS A 86 -36.88 10.55 8.32
CA LYS A 86 -36.82 9.77 7.08
C LYS A 86 -35.77 10.33 6.12
N ASP A 87 -35.74 11.64 5.90
CA ASP A 87 -34.76 12.28 4.99
C ASP A 87 -33.32 12.11 5.50
N ILE A 88 -33.09 12.35 6.78
CA ILE A 88 -31.76 12.15 7.39
C ILE A 88 -31.31 10.70 7.26
N LEU A 89 -32.21 9.74 7.54
CA LEU A 89 -31.88 8.32 7.46
C LEU A 89 -31.66 7.89 6.00
N ASN A 90 -32.44 8.42 5.07
CA ASN A 90 -32.26 8.19 3.65
C ASN A 90 -30.87 8.66 3.19
N VAL A 91 -30.46 9.88 3.55
CA VAL A 91 -29.11 10.39 3.27
C VAL A 91 -28.04 9.54 3.95
N ALA A 92 -28.22 9.21 5.24
CA ALA A 92 -27.26 8.42 6.00
C ALA A 92 -27.04 7.01 5.40
N MET A 93 -28.10 6.38 4.89
CA MET A 93 -28.04 5.08 4.22
C MET A 93 -27.07 5.08 3.04
N TYR A 94 -26.94 6.19 2.31
CA TYR A 94 -25.97 6.31 1.22
C TYR A 94 -24.61 6.82 1.71
N VAL A 95 -24.59 7.94 2.43
CA VAL A 95 -23.35 8.63 2.80
C VAL A 95 -22.45 7.76 3.66
N VAL A 96 -23.01 7.07 4.65
CA VAL A 96 -22.21 6.31 5.61
C VAL A 96 -21.45 5.17 4.92
N PRO A 97 -22.09 4.30 4.12
CA PRO A 97 -21.37 3.23 3.40
C PRO A 97 -20.36 3.76 2.39
N TYR A 98 -20.62 4.91 1.74
CA TYR A 98 -19.61 5.57 0.90
C TYR A 98 -18.35 5.97 1.68
N CYS A 99 -18.48 6.45 2.92
CA CYS A 99 -17.32 6.77 3.77
C CYS A 99 -16.48 5.52 4.07
N PHE A 100 -17.10 4.36 4.33
CA PHE A 100 -16.40 3.09 4.53
C PHE A 100 -15.69 2.62 3.25
N CYS A 101 -16.33 2.76 2.09
CA CYS A 101 -15.68 2.49 0.80
C CYS A 101 -14.47 3.41 0.57
N ALA A 102 -14.54 4.69 0.93
CA ALA A 102 -13.41 5.62 0.82
C ALA A 102 -12.23 5.19 1.73
N LEU A 103 -12.50 4.73 2.94
CA LEU A 103 -11.48 4.18 3.84
C LEU A 103 -10.87 2.90 3.26
N ALA A 104 -11.69 2.00 2.70
CA ALA A 104 -11.20 0.79 2.03
C ALA A 104 -10.31 1.13 0.83
N LEU A 105 -10.69 2.13 0.01
CA LEU A 105 -9.89 2.60 -1.12
C LEU A 105 -8.52 3.13 -0.68
N ARG A 106 -8.45 3.88 0.42
CA ARG A 106 -7.17 4.34 1.00
C ARG A 106 -6.25 3.15 1.30
N HIS A 107 -6.78 2.10 1.92
CA HIS A 107 -6.00 0.90 2.20
C HIS A 107 -5.60 0.14 0.93
N GLY A 108 -6.46 0.13 -0.09
CA GLY A 108 -6.13 -0.40 -1.42
C GLY A 108 -4.95 0.33 -2.06
N VAL A 109 -4.94 1.66 -2.02
CA VAL A 109 -3.82 2.47 -2.53
C VAL A 109 -2.52 2.13 -1.81
N VAL A 110 -2.53 2.07 -0.47
CA VAL A 110 -1.35 1.72 0.33
C VAL A 110 -0.85 0.31 -0.02
N ALA A 111 -1.75 -0.67 -0.16
CA ALA A 111 -1.39 -2.03 -0.55
C ALA A 111 -0.74 -2.08 -1.94
N ILE A 112 -1.26 -1.34 -2.92
CA ILE A 112 -0.68 -1.27 -4.27
C ILE A 112 0.74 -0.68 -4.23
N PHE A 113 0.95 0.42 -3.50
CA PHE A 113 2.27 1.03 -3.37
C PHE A 113 3.27 0.08 -2.70
N SER A 114 2.88 -0.60 -1.62
CA SER A 114 3.74 -1.58 -0.96
C SER A 114 4.02 -2.81 -1.84
N LEU A 115 3.07 -3.26 -2.67
CA LEU A 115 3.30 -4.33 -3.66
C LEU A 115 4.31 -3.91 -4.73
N LEU A 116 4.19 -2.69 -5.26
CA LEU A 116 5.16 -2.16 -6.23
C LEU A 116 6.58 -2.09 -5.61
N GLN A 117 6.67 -1.63 -4.36
CA GLN A 117 7.94 -1.54 -3.64
C GLN A 117 8.53 -2.93 -3.34
N ALA A 118 7.72 -3.89 -2.91
CA ALA A 118 8.14 -5.27 -2.70
C ALA A 118 8.61 -5.92 -4.02
N GLY A 119 7.90 -5.68 -5.13
CA GLY A 119 8.29 -6.13 -6.46
C GLY A 119 9.63 -5.55 -6.92
N TYR A 120 9.85 -4.25 -6.68
CA TYR A 120 11.12 -3.58 -6.98
C TYR A 120 12.28 -4.16 -6.15
N LEU A 121 12.08 -4.35 -4.85
CA LEU A 121 13.06 -4.98 -3.96
C LEU A 121 13.39 -6.41 -4.41
N HIS A 122 12.36 -7.18 -4.77
CA HIS A 122 12.55 -8.54 -5.27
C HIS A 122 13.34 -8.57 -6.59
N TYR A 123 13.08 -7.63 -7.50
CA TYR A 123 13.85 -7.47 -8.72
C TYR A 123 15.32 -7.14 -8.44
N GLN A 124 15.61 -6.23 -7.50
CA GLN A 124 16.99 -5.90 -7.11
C GLN A 124 17.71 -7.12 -6.51
N MET A 125 17.04 -7.90 -5.65
CA MET A 125 17.60 -9.16 -5.13
C MET A 125 17.94 -10.15 -6.25
N GLN A 126 17.06 -10.32 -7.25
CA GLN A 126 17.33 -11.20 -8.38
C GLN A 126 18.50 -10.71 -9.24
N ARG A 127 18.61 -9.39 -9.44
CA ARG A 127 19.72 -8.78 -10.17
C ARG A 127 21.04 -9.01 -9.45
N LEU A 128 21.10 -8.75 -8.16
CA LEU A 128 22.28 -9.01 -7.31
C LEU A 128 22.69 -10.49 -7.34
N LYS A 129 21.72 -11.41 -7.24
CA LYS A 129 21.97 -12.86 -7.32
C LYS A 129 22.58 -13.27 -8.66
N ARG A 130 22.25 -12.61 -9.77
CA ARG A 130 22.84 -12.88 -11.09
C ARG A 130 24.25 -12.30 -11.25
N GLN A 131 24.64 -11.35 -10.41
CA GLN A 131 25.96 -10.71 -10.45
C GLN A 131 26.98 -11.37 -9.53
N MET A 132 26.54 -12.24 -8.60
CA MET A 132 27.44 -13.06 -7.79
C MET A 132 27.84 -14.33 -8.57
N PRO A 133 29.15 -14.61 -8.72
CA PRO A 133 29.68 -15.76 -9.47
C PRO A 133 29.43 -17.12 -8.80
#